data_AF-A0A177NR76-F1
#
_entry.id   AF-A0A177NR76-F1
#
_cell.length_a   1.000
_cell.length_b   1.000
_cell.length_c   1.000
_cell.angle_alpha   90.00
_cell.angle_beta   90.00
_cell.angle_gamma   90.00
#
_symmetry.space_group_name_H-M   'P 1'
#
loop_
_entity.id
_entity.type
_entity.pdbx_description
1 polymer ?
#
loop_
_entity_poly.entity_id
_entity_poly.type
_entity_poly.pdbx_seq_one_letter_code
_entity_poly.pdbx_strand_id
1 'polypeptide(L)'
;MTSLIVFMALLAVAVGGSGLLGINAVVESMDNTYRGKVVPGQLLAKMLQLNNDNRTNIMLALQHDPTSPHAKLHDHPLSLHIEATETNRKQMADLLDEYQKLPIGPEEKALLDQYLSARDVYRQNASNPAWDAIKAGNFELGHRLLLTQVNPEFKKLQAIGEQLL
;
A
#
# COMPACT_ATOMS: atom_id res chain seq x y z
N MET A 1 -28.98 50.50 32.30
CA MET A 1 -27.65 49.84 32.34
C MET A 1 -27.75 48.34 32.54
N THR A 2 -28.53 47.83 33.49
CA THR A 2 -28.69 46.38 33.76
C THR A 2 -29.26 45.59 32.56
N SER A 3 -30.25 46.12 31.84
CA SER A 3 -30.83 45.47 30.66
C SER A 3 -29.84 45.26 29.51
N LEU A 4 -28.95 46.23 29.28
CA LEU A 4 -27.91 46.15 28.25
C LEU A 4 -26.85 45.08 28.59
N ILE A 5 -26.46 44.98 29.86
CA ILE A 5 -25.49 43.98 30.34
C ILE A 5 -26.06 42.57 30.20
N VAL A 6 -27.33 42.36 30.55
CA VAL A 6 -28.01 41.06 30.38
C VAL A 6 -28.09 40.68 28.90
N PHE A 7 -28.43 41.63 28.03
CA PHE A 7 -28.49 41.39 26.59
C PHE A 7 -27.12 41.02 26.00
N MET A 8 -26.06 41.76 26.35
CA MET A 8 -24.70 41.45 25.91
C MET A 8 -24.20 40.10 26.43
N ALA A 9 -24.54 39.73 27.67
CA ALA A 9 -24.21 38.43 28.24
C ALA A 9 -24.89 37.27 27.48
N LEU A 10 -26.18 37.42 27.15
CA LEU A 10 -26.91 36.43 26.35
C LEU A 10 -26.33 36.28 24.94
N LEU A 11 -25.96 37.38 24.30
CA LEU A 11 -25.27 37.38 23.00
C LEU A 11 -23.93 36.65 23.07
N ALA A 12 -23.12 36.92 24.11
CA ALA A 12 -21.85 36.24 24.29
C ALA A 12 -22.02 34.73 24.50
N VAL A 13 -23.04 34.30 25.25
CA VAL A 13 -23.36 32.88 25.43
C VAL A 13 -23.84 32.24 24.12
N ALA A 14 -24.68 32.93 23.34
CA ALA A 14 -25.17 32.42 22.05
C ALA A 14 -24.03 32.27 21.03
N VAL A 15 -23.14 33.27 20.93
CA VAL A 15 -21.96 33.22 20.05
C VAL A 15 -20.95 32.17 20.53
N GLY A 16 -20.67 32.12 21.84
CA GLY A 16 -19.78 31.11 22.41
C GLY A 16 -20.32 29.69 22.22
N GLY A 17 -21.61 29.48 22.45
CA GLY A 17 -22.28 28.18 22.27
C GLY A 17 -22.30 27.72 20.82
N SER A 18 -22.63 28.61 19.87
CA SER A 18 -22.57 28.29 18.44
C SER A 18 -21.14 28.01 17.95
N GLY A 19 -20.15 28.74 18.48
CA GLY A 19 -18.73 28.46 18.24
C GLY A 19 -18.31 27.05 18.70
N LEU A 20 -18.72 26.65 19.90
CA LEU A 20 -18.43 25.31 20.44
C LEU A 20 -19.09 24.20 19.62
N LEU A 21 -20.36 24.38 19.21
CA LEU A 21 -21.05 23.42 18.36
C LEU A 21 -20.38 23.29 16.98
N GLY A 22 -19.96 24.41 16.39
CA GLY A 22 -19.21 24.41 15.13
C GLY A 22 -17.86 23.69 15.24
N ILE A 23 -17.12 23.92 16.32
CA ILE A 23 -15.83 23.23 16.56
C ILE A 23 -16.05 21.72 16.70
N ASN A 24 -17.06 21.28 17.45
CA ASN A 24 -17.35 19.87 17.61
C ASN A 24 -17.67 19.18 16.27
N ALA A 25 -18.48 19.82 15.42
CA ALA A 25 -18.80 19.30 14.09
C ALA A 25 -17.56 19.21 13.18
N VAL A 26 -16.64 20.17 13.27
CA VAL A 26 -15.37 20.13 12.53
C VAL A 26 -14.48 19.00 13.03
N VAL A 27 -14.33 18.84 14.35
CA VAL A 27 -13.52 17.76 14.94
C VAL A 27 -14.05 16.39 14.53
N GLU A 28 -15.36 16.18 14.56
CA GLU A 28 -16.00 14.94 14.13
C GLU A 28 -15.79 14.67 12.64
N SER A 29 -15.96 15.68 11.78
CA SER A 29 -15.69 15.57 10.35
C SER A 29 -14.23 15.24 10.04
N MET A 30 -13.29 15.83 10.79
CA MET A 30 -11.86 15.54 10.66
C MET A 30 -11.53 14.11 11.09
N ASP A 31 -12.06 13.62 12.22
CA ASP A 31 -11.84 12.24 12.68
C ASP A 31 -12.42 11.24 11.67
N ASN A 32 -13.62 11.49 11.15
CA ASN A 32 -14.25 10.68 10.12
C ASN A 32 -13.42 10.63 8.82
N THR A 33 -12.92 11.77 8.36
CA THR A 33 -12.05 11.84 7.17
C THR A 33 -10.73 11.13 7.40
N TYR A 34 -10.12 11.33 8.56
CA TYR A 34 -8.85 10.70 8.93
C TYR A 34 -8.99 9.18 8.96
N ARG A 35 -9.98 8.66 9.68
CA ARG A 35 -10.23 7.21 9.82
C ARG A 35 -10.74 6.57 8.54
N GLY A 36 -11.57 7.27 7.78
CA GLY A 36 -12.26 6.72 6.60
C GLY A 36 -11.53 6.90 5.27
N LYS A 37 -10.48 7.75 5.21
CA LYS A 37 -9.74 8.01 3.96
C LYS A 37 -8.23 8.02 4.14
N VAL A 38 -7.73 8.77 5.12
CA VAL A 38 -6.28 8.94 5.30
C VAL A 38 -5.62 7.64 5.73
N VAL A 39 -6.14 6.97 6.76
CA VAL A 39 -5.56 5.72 7.26
C VAL A 39 -5.64 4.58 6.22
N PRO A 40 -6.80 4.27 5.59
CA PRO A 40 -6.86 3.27 4.52
C PRO A 40 -5.89 3.57 3.36
N GLY A 41 -5.86 4.82 2.88
CA GLY A 41 -5.00 5.23 1.78
C GLY A 41 -3.51 5.07 2.10
N GLN A 42 -3.09 5.39 3.32
CA GLN A 42 -1.70 5.20 3.76
C GLN A 42 -1.29 3.72 3.79
N LEU A 43 -2.13 2.86 4.36
CA LEU A 43 -1.86 1.41 4.40
C LEU A 43 -1.76 0.83 2.99
N LEU A 44 -2.66 1.26 2.09
CA LEU A 44 -2.66 0.77 0.72
C LEU A 44 -1.48 1.27 -0.10
N ALA A 45 -1.12 2.55 0.03
CA ALA A 45 0.08 3.10 -0.59
C ALA A 45 1.32 2.32 -0.15
N LYS A 46 1.39 1.94 1.13
CA LYS A 46 2.50 1.11 1.64
C LYS A 46 2.49 -0.29 1.04
N MET A 47 1.33 -0.94 0.92
CA MET A 47 1.23 -2.25 0.25
C MET A 47 1.65 -2.19 -1.22
N LEU A 48 1.28 -1.12 -1.95
CA LEU A 48 1.71 -0.90 -3.33
C LEU A 48 3.23 -0.71 -3.45
N GLN A 49 3.81 0.08 -2.54
CA GLN A 49 5.26 0.24 -2.45
C GLN A 49 5.95 -1.12 -2.25
N LEU A 50 5.49 -1.95 -1.31
CA LEU A 50 6.07 -3.26 -1.04
C LEU A 50 5.96 -4.22 -2.25
N ASN A 51 4.87 -4.15 -3.03
CA ASN A 51 4.77 -4.91 -4.28
C ASN A 51 5.80 -4.45 -5.33
N ASN A 52 6.02 -3.14 -5.44
CA ASN A 52 7.05 -2.58 -6.31
C ASN A 52 8.46 -2.98 -5.86
N ASP A 53 8.71 -2.99 -4.55
CA ASP A 53 9.98 -3.42 -3.98
C ASP A 53 10.23 -4.91 -4.26
N ASN A 54 9.19 -5.76 -4.21
CA ASN A 54 9.30 -7.17 -4.61
C ASN A 54 9.67 -7.34 -6.08
N ARG A 55 9.04 -6.57 -6.97
CA ARG A 55 9.41 -6.55 -8.40
C ARG A 55 10.86 -6.11 -8.59
N THR A 56 11.30 -5.10 -7.83
CA THR A 56 12.67 -4.58 -7.88
C THR A 56 13.67 -5.63 -7.40
N ASN A 57 13.37 -6.36 -6.33
CA ASN A 57 14.22 -7.46 -5.86
C ASN A 57 14.39 -8.58 -6.89
N ILE A 58 13.36 -8.91 -7.68
CA ILE A 58 13.50 -9.83 -8.82
C ILE A 58 14.49 -9.28 -9.86
N MET A 59 14.36 -7.98 -10.19
CA MET A 59 15.25 -7.34 -11.17
C MET A 59 16.71 -7.30 -10.72
N LEU A 60 16.95 -7.01 -9.43
CA LEU A 60 18.28 -7.00 -8.85
C LEU A 60 18.85 -8.42 -8.76
N ALA A 61 18.02 -9.39 -8.35
CA ALA A 61 18.42 -10.79 -8.26
C ALA A 61 18.92 -11.37 -9.59
N LEU A 62 18.36 -10.94 -10.72
CA LEU A 62 18.80 -11.35 -12.05
C LEU A 62 20.22 -10.87 -12.39
N GLN A 63 20.74 -9.84 -11.72
CA GLN A 63 22.12 -9.38 -11.92
C GLN A 63 23.16 -10.35 -11.36
N HIS A 64 22.75 -11.33 -10.56
CA HIS A 64 23.62 -12.42 -10.10
C HIS A 64 23.87 -13.51 -11.16
N ASP A 65 23.38 -13.35 -12.41
CA ASP A 65 23.67 -14.28 -13.50
C ASP A 65 25.20 -14.40 -13.71
N PRO A 66 25.83 -15.56 -13.43
CA PRO A 66 27.28 -15.72 -13.51
C PRO A 66 27.84 -15.57 -14.93
N THR A 67 26.99 -15.62 -15.95
CA THR A 67 27.37 -15.38 -17.36
C THR A 67 27.46 -13.90 -17.71
N SER A 68 26.86 -13.03 -16.88
CA SER A 68 26.89 -11.58 -17.05
C SER A 68 28.23 -10.99 -16.62
N PRO A 69 28.85 -10.08 -17.41
CA PRO A 69 30.04 -9.36 -16.98
C PRO A 69 29.78 -8.46 -15.76
N HIS A 70 28.51 -8.13 -15.49
CA HIS A 70 28.10 -7.29 -14.37
C HIS A 70 27.95 -8.04 -13.05
N ALA A 71 27.90 -9.37 -13.04
CA ALA A 71 27.68 -10.13 -11.79
C ALA A 71 28.74 -9.87 -10.72
N LYS A 72 29.98 -9.62 -11.14
CA LYS A 72 31.08 -9.25 -10.23
C LYS A 72 30.94 -7.85 -9.62
N LEU A 73 30.09 -6.99 -10.19
CA LEU A 73 29.78 -5.66 -9.66
C LEU A 73 28.64 -5.69 -8.63
N HIS A 74 27.95 -6.84 -8.51
CA HIS A 74 26.81 -7.04 -7.63
C HIS A 74 27.22 -7.93 -6.44
N ASP A 75 28.02 -7.37 -5.53
CA ASP A 75 28.73 -8.11 -4.48
C ASP A 75 27.93 -8.25 -3.17
N HIS A 76 26.99 -9.20 -3.17
CA HIS A 76 26.38 -9.78 -1.97
C HIS A 76 25.69 -11.11 -2.32
N PRO A 77 25.26 -11.91 -1.34
CA PRO A 77 24.52 -13.14 -1.62
C PRO A 77 23.16 -12.88 -2.29
N LEU A 78 22.75 -13.77 -3.20
CA LEU A 78 21.40 -13.79 -3.80
C LEU A 78 20.29 -13.87 -2.74
N SER A 79 20.57 -14.51 -1.59
CA SER A 79 19.61 -14.66 -0.50
C SER A 79 19.10 -13.32 0.04
N LEU A 80 19.90 -12.25 -0.05
CA LEU A 80 19.51 -10.92 0.39
C LEU A 80 18.21 -10.45 -0.28
N HIS A 81 18.07 -10.66 -1.60
CA HIS A 81 16.86 -10.26 -2.34
C HIS A 81 15.66 -11.18 -2.09
N ILE A 82 15.93 -12.47 -1.87
CA ILE A 82 14.90 -13.46 -1.52
C ILE A 82 14.31 -13.11 -0.15
N GLU A 83 15.17 -12.88 0.84
CA GLU A 83 14.78 -12.53 2.20
C GLU A 83 14.06 -11.17 2.26
N ALA A 84 14.51 -10.18 1.48
CA ALA A 84 13.81 -8.91 1.33
C ALA A 84 12.38 -9.10 0.80
N THR A 85 12.20 -9.95 -0.22
CA THR A 85 10.88 -10.27 -0.78
C THR A 85 9.97 -10.94 0.26
N GLU A 86 10.49 -11.90 1.03
CA GLU A 86 9.70 -12.56 2.07
C GLU A 86 9.37 -11.63 3.24
N THR A 87 10.28 -10.72 3.59
CA THR A 87 10.02 -9.68 4.59
C THR A 87 8.90 -8.75 4.14
N ASN A 88 8.94 -8.28 2.89
CA ASN A 88 7.89 -7.45 2.32
C ASN A 88 6.53 -8.16 2.29
N ARG A 89 6.51 -9.47 1.99
CA ARG A 89 5.28 -10.28 2.00
C ARG A 89 4.66 -10.38 3.39
N LYS A 90 5.48 -10.56 4.42
CA LYS A 90 5.03 -10.56 5.83
C LYS A 90 4.46 -9.20 6.23
N GLN A 91 5.21 -8.12 5.97
CA GLN A 91 4.74 -6.76 6.26
C GLN A 91 3.41 -6.44 5.55
N MET A 92 3.24 -6.91 4.32
CA MET A 92 1.99 -6.72 3.58
C MET A 92 0.82 -7.51 4.15
N ALA A 93 1.06 -8.67 4.76
CA ALA A 93 0.03 -9.40 5.50
C ALA A 93 -0.41 -8.62 6.74
N ASP A 94 0.55 -8.08 7.51
CA ASP A 94 0.25 -7.26 8.69
C ASP A 94 -0.54 -6.00 8.34
N LEU A 95 -0.16 -5.31 7.25
CA LEU A 95 -0.88 -4.13 6.74
C LEU A 95 -2.30 -4.47 6.26
N LEU A 96 -2.49 -5.64 5.65
CA LEU A 96 -3.81 -6.09 5.22
C LEU A 96 -4.70 -6.40 6.43
N ASP A 97 -4.15 -7.06 7.45
CA ASP A 97 -4.85 -7.33 8.70
C ASP A 97 -5.26 -6.03 9.42
N GLU A 98 -4.44 -4.98 9.33
CA GLU A 98 -4.79 -3.64 9.82
C GLU A 98 -5.90 -3.01 8.98
N TYR A 99 -5.78 -3.03 7.65
CA TYR A 99 -6.77 -2.48 6.72
C TYR A 99 -8.16 -3.10 6.94
N GLN A 100 -8.23 -4.42 7.11
CA GLN A 100 -9.50 -5.15 7.29
C GLN A 100 -10.22 -4.82 8.61
N LYS A 101 -9.54 -4.20 9.58
CA LYS A 101 -10.15 -3.74 10.84
C LYS A 101 -10.79 -2.35 10.70
N LEU A 102 -10.52 -1.64 9.60
CA LEU A 102 -11.04 -0.29 9.39
C LEU A 102 -12.53 -0.32 8.99
N PRO A 103 -13.30 0.70 9.41
CA PRO A 103 -14.71 0.81 9.03
C PRO A 103 -14.84 1.31 7.58
N ILE A 104 -14.68 0.41 6.62
CA ILE A 104 -14.78 0.70 5.17
C ILE A 104 -16.19 0.41 4.63
N GLY A 105 -16.59 1.17 3.61
CA GLY A 105 -17.86 0.98 2.90
C GLY A 105 -17.84 -0.23 1.95
N PRO A 106 -19.02 -0.68 1.46
CA PRO A 106 -19.12 -1.84 0.57
C PRO A 106 -18.40 -1.67 -0.77
N GLU A 107 -18.37 -0.45 -1.32
CA GLU A 107 -17.66 -0.13 -2.56
C GLU A 107 -16.14 -0.27 -2.40
N GLU A 108 -15.59 0.31 -1.32
CA GLU A 108 -14.16 0.21 -0.99
C GLU A 108 -13.76 -1.24 -0.71
N LYS A 109 -14.62 -2.00 -0.02
CA LYS A 109 -14.42 -3.43 0.15
C LYS A 109 -14.34 -4.18 -1.18
N ALA A 110 -15.23 -3.88 -2.13
CA ALA A 110 -15.23 -4.53 -3.44
C ALA A 110 -13.97 -4.19 -4.26
N LEU A 111 -13.47 -2.97 -4.16
CA LEU A 111 -12.19 -2.57 -4.78
C LEU A 111 -11.00 -3.25 -4.10
N LEU A 112 -10.99 -3.35 -2.77
CA LEU A 112 -9.97 -4.09 -2.02
C LEU A 112 -9.95 -5.56 -2.46
N ASP A 113 -11.11 -6.21 -2.54
CA ASP A 113 -11.20 -7.62 -2.94
C ASP A 113 -10.65 -7.82 -4.38
N GLN A 114 -10.87 -6.88 -5.30
CA GLN A 114 -10.26 -6.87 -6.63
C GLN A 114 -8.73 -6.70 -6.58
N TYR A 115 -8.23 -5.78 -5.76
CA TYR A 115 -6.80 -5.58 -5.55
C TYR A 115 -6.13 -6.85 -5.01
N LEU A 116 -6.75 -7.51 -4.02
CA LEU A 116 -6.23 -8.75 -3.44
C LEU A 116 -6.21 -9.90 -4.45
N SER A 117 -7.25 -10.02 -5.28
CA SER A 117 -7.28 -11.00 -6.37
C SER A 117 -6.17 -10.77 -7.39
N ALA A 118 -5.98 -9.52 -7.83
CA ALA A 118 -4.90 -9.16 -8.74
C ALA A 118 -3.51 -9.41 -8.14
N ARG A 119 -3.35 -9.16 -6.83
CA ARG A 119 -2.11 -9.45 -6.10
C ARG A 119 -1.83 -10.94 -6.07
N ASP A 120 -2.84 -11.77 -5.85
CA ASP A 120 -2.68 -13.21 -5.87
C ASP A 120 -2.29 -13.74 -7.25
N VAL A 121 -2.87 -13.21 -8.32
CA VAL A 121 -2.46 -13.51 -9.70
C VAL A 121 -1.00 -13.10 -9.93
N TYR A 122 -0.62 -11.86 -9.57
CA TYR A 122 0.76 -11.40 -9.66
C TYR A 122 1.74 -12.31 -8.91
N ARG A 123 1.39 -12.71 -7.68
CA ARG A 123 2.23 -13.57 -6.85
C ARG A 123 2.38 -14.97 -7.43
N GLN A 124 1.26 -15.64 -7.70
CA GLN A 124 1.23 -17.05 -8.07
C GLN A 124 1.71 -17.27 -9.51
N ASN A 125 1.27 -16.41 -10.43
CA ASN A 125 1.51 -16.64 -11.84
C ASN A 125 2.80 -15.97 -12.32
N ALA A 126 3.28 -14.91 -11.66
CA ALA A 126 4.45 -14.17 -12.14
C ALA A 126 5.63 -14.16 -11.17
N SER A 127 5.44 -13.68 -9.93
CA SER A 127 6.53 -13.51 -8.97
C SER A 127 7.14 -14.84 -8.53
N ASN A 128 6.33 -15.82 -8.13
CA ASN A 128 6.82 -17.11 -7.66
C ASN A 128 7.58 -17.88 -8.76
N PRO A 129 7.06 -18.03 -9.99
CA PRO A 129 7.79 -18.70 -11.06
C PRO A 129 9.13 -18.04 -11.40
N ALA A 130 9.19 -16.70 -11.39
CA ALA A 130 10.45 -15.98 -11.62
C ALA A 130 11.47 -16.29 -10.51
N TRP A 131 11.05 -16.26 -9.24
CA TRP A 131 11.90 -16.62 -8.12
C TRP A 131 12.35 -18.08 -8.17
N ASP A 132 11.47 -19.01 -8.53
CA ASP A 132 11.81 -20.43 -8.66
C ASP A 132 12.85 -20.66 -9.75
N ALA A 133 12.73 -19.98 -10.89
CA ALA A 133 13.74 -20.01 -11.95
C ALA A 133 15.09 -19.46 -11.49
N ILE A 134 15.11 -18.29 -10.83
CA ILE A 134 16.33 -17.66 -10.31
C ILE A 134 17.00 -18.55 -9.26
N LYS A 135 16.24 -19.11 -8.31
CA LYS A 135 16.75 -20.03 -7.28
C LYS A 135 17.34 -21.31 -7.88
N ALA A 136 16.81 -21.77 -9.02
CA ALA A 136 17.36 -22.90 -9.77
C ALA A 136 18.58 -22.55 -10.64
N GLY A 137 19.05 -21.29 -10.61
CA GLY A 137 20.14 -20.81 -11.46
C GLY A 137 19.74 -20.57 -12.92
N ASN A 138 18.45 -20.67 -13.26
CA ASN A 138 17.95 -20.41 -14.59
C ASN A 138 17.62 -18.92 -14.77
N PHE A 139 18.66 -18.09 -14.81
CA PHE A 139 18.54 -16.64 -14.94
C PHE A 139 17.91 -16.20 -16.26
N GLU A 140 18.13 -16.92 -17.35
CA GLU A 140 17.50 -16.65 -18.65
C GLU A 140 15.97 -16.82 -18.58
N LEU A 141 15.48 -17.91 -17.96
CA LEU A 141 14.04 -18.07 -17.72
C LEU A 141 13.52 -17.00 -16.76
N GLY A 142 14.27 -16.67 -15.70
CA GLY A 142 13.91 -15.59 -14.78
C GLY A 142 13.75 -14.24 -15.49
N HIS A 143 14.67 -13.90 -16.40
CA HIS A 143 14.61 -12.69 -17.23
C HIS A 143 13.39 -12.69 -18.16
N ARG A 144 13.13 -13.82 -18.83
CA ARG A 144 11.95 -13.99 -19.67
C ARG A 144 10.66 -13.79 -18.88
N LEU A 145 10.55 -14.41 -17.70
CA LEU A 145 9.38 -14.29 -16.81
C LEU A 145 9.23 -12.87 -16.28
N LEU A 146 10.32 -12.17 -15.96
CA LEU A 146 10.29 -10.77 -15.58
C LEU A 146 9.59 -9.92 -16.67
N LEU A 147 10.01 -10.08 -17.92
CA LEU A 147 9.51 -9.27 -19.03
C LEU A 147 8.10 -9.65 -19.48
N THR A 148 7.79 -10.95 -19.49
CA THR A 148 6.54 -11.47 -20.06
C THR A 148 5.41 -11.64 -19.05
N GLN A 149 5.72 -11.73 -17.76
CA GLN A 149 4.73 -12.00 -16.71
C GLN A 149 4.82 -10.98 -15.56
N VAL A 150 5.98 -10.83 -14.91
CA VAL A 150 6.11 -9.97 -13.72
C VAL A 150 5.78 -8.51 -14.05
N ASN A 151 6.36 -7.95 -15.12
CA ASN A 151 6.12 -6.57 -15.52
C ASN A 151 4.64 -6.31 -15.91
N PRO A 152 4.02 -7.10 -16.81
CA PRO A 152 2.61 -6.91 -17.15
C PRO A 152 1.65 -7.09 -15.98
N GLU A 153 1.81 -8.15 -15.17
CA GLU A 153 0.91 -8.41 -14.04
C GLU A 153 1.08 -7.36 -12.93
N PHE A 154 2.31 -6.90 -12.66
CA PHE A 154 2.54 -5.80 -11.74
C PHE A 154 1.86 -4.51 -12.21
N LYS A 155 1.92 -4.19 -13.52
CA LYS A 155 1.24 -3.01 -14.07
C LYS A 155 -0.27 -3.06 -13.86
N LYS A 156 -0.89 -4.23 -14.03
CA LYS A 156 -2.33 -4.42 -13.74
C LYS A 156 -2.64 -4.23 -12.26
N LEU A 157 -1.84 -4.87 -11.39
CA LEU A 157 -1.97 -4.74 -9.93
C LEU A 157 -1.86 -3.28 -9.49
N GLN A 158 -0.87 -2.55 -10.00
CA GLN A 158 -0.67 -1.13 -9.72
C GLN A 158 -1.88 -0.30 -10.14
N ALA A 159 -2.37 -0.48 -11.37
CA ALA A 159 -3.52 0.27 -11.88
C ALA A 159 -4.81 0.02 -11.08
N ILE A 160 -4.98 -1.18 -10.50
CA ILE A 160 -6.11 -1.49 -9.61
C ILE A 160 -5.92 -0.82 -8.24
N GLY A 161 -4.71 -0.89 -7.67
CA GLY A 161 -4.46 -0.27 -6.37
C GLY A 161 -4.49 1.26 -6.40
N GLU A 162 -4.13 1.89 -7.52
CA GLU A 162 -4.25 3.34 -7.71
C GLU A 162 -5.71 3.82 -7.72
N GLN A 163 -6.69 2.95 -8.02
CA GLN A 163 -8.12 3.30 -7.96
C GLN A 163 -8.67 3.39 -6.53
N LEU A 164 -7.90 2.89 -5.55
CA LEU A 164 -8.25 2.89 -4.13
C LEU A 164 -7.56 4.02 -3.35
N LEU A 165 -6.65 4.77 -3.99
CA LEU A 165 -5.97 5.94 -3.40
C LEU A 165 -6.74 7.23 -3.70
#